data_AF-A0A535CIX4-F1
#
_entry.id   AF-A0A535CIX4-F1
#
_cell.length_a   1.000
_cell.length_b   1.000
_cell.length_c   1.000
_cell.angle_alpha   90.00
_cell.angle_beta   90.00
_cell.angle_gamma   90.00
#
_symmetry.space_group_name_H-M   'P 1'
#
loop_
_entity.id
_entity.type
_entity.pdbx_description
1 polymer ?
#
loop_
_entity_poly.entity_id
_entity_poly.type
_entity_poly.pdbx_seq_one_letter_code
_entity_poly.pdbx_strand_id
1 'polypeptide(L)'
;MTALWLLAAVIAGVSGGMIGWPAWREYQARQAGDLNAERYLAWRGRASRSSQSAEVGPTPRERRRLLISGILLVAAIGCVIVYLTVS
;
A
#
# COMPACT_ATOMS: atom_id res chain seq x y z
N MET A 1 -32.72 -1.77 4.73
CA MET A 1 -31.61 -2.55 5.33
C MET A 1 -30.46 -2.77 4.35
N THR A 2 -30.71 -3.05 3.07
CA THR A 2 -29.68 -3.24 2.03
C THR A 2 -28.75 -2.03 1.84
N ALA A 3 -29.27 -0.80 1.86
CA ALA A 3 -28.47 0.42 1.75
C ALA A 3 -27.38 0.59 2.84
N LEU A 4 -27.54 -0.04 4.01
CA LEU A 4 -26.53 0.01 5.08
C LEU A 4 -25.24 -0.74 4.68
N TRP A 5 -25.37 -1.84 3.94
CA TRP A 5 -24.22 -2.60 3.44
C TRP A 5 -23.43 -1.81 2.41
N LEU A 6 -24.13 -1.10 1.53
CA LEU A 6 -23.49 -0.25 0.52
C LEU A 6 -22.77 0.95 1.18
N LEU A 7 -23.40 1.58 2.18
CA LEU A 7 -22.78 2.65 2.97
C LEU A 7 -21.53 2.14 3.71
N ALA A 8 -21.61 0.97 4.35
CA ALA A 8 -20.49 0.35 5.05
C ALA A 8 -19.32 0.04 4.11
N ALA A 9 -19.61 -0.46 2.89
CA ALA A 9 -18.59 -0.71 1.87
C ALA A 9 -17.85 0.57 1.47
N VAL A 10 -18.57 1.68 1.26
CA VAL A 10 -17.97 2.98 0.91
C VAL A 10 -17.08 3.47 2.04
N ILE A 11 -17.57 3.44 3.29
CA ILE A 11 -16.79 3.89 4.46
C ILE A 11 -15.52 3.05 4.64
N ALA A 12 -15.63 1.73 4.52
CA ALA A 12 -14.48 0.83 4.63
C ALA A 12 -13.46 1.07 3.51
N GLY A 13 -13.92 1.25 2.28
CA GLY A 13 -13.07 1.54 1.12
C GLY A 13 -12.32 2.88 1.26
N VAL A 14 -13.03 3.96 1.62
CA VAL A 14 -12.43 5.28 1.83
C VAL A 14 -11.42 5.25 2.97
N SER A 15 -11.78 4.65 4.10
CA SER A 15 -10.90 4.54 5.27
C SER A 15 -9.64 3.73 4.94
N GLY A 16 -9.79 2.62 4.21
CA GLY A 16 -8.68 1.80 3.72
C GLY A 16 -7.74 2.63 2.84
N GLY A 17 -8.29 3.35 1.87
CA GLY A 17 -7.53 4.26 1.00
C GLY A 17 -6.77 5.32 1.78
N MET A 18 -7.41 5.99 2.75
CA MET A 18 -6.76 7.02 3.58
C MET A 18 -5.60 6.49 4.42
N ILE A 19 -5.64 5.22 4.84
CA ILE A 19 -4.60 4.59 5.67
C ILE A 19 -3.48 4.00 4.81
N GLY A 20 -3.84 3.28 3.73
CA GLY A 20 -2.89 2.58 2.87
C GLY A 20 -2.13 3.50 1.93
N TRP A 21 -2.79 4.52 1.37
CA TRP A 21 -2.18 5.43 0.40
C TRP A 21 -0.94 6.18 0.92
N PRO A 22 -0.93 6.81 2.11
CA PRO A 22 0.27 7.46 2.62
C PRO A 22 1.41 6.46 2.86
N ALA A 23 1.11 5.27 3.40
CA ALA A 23 2.12 4.23 3.63
C ALA A 23 2.73 3.72 2.31
N TRP A 24 1.90 3.54 1.28
CA TRP A 24 2.37 3.17 -0.06
C TRP A 24 3.24 4.26 -0.68
N ARG A 25 2.83 5.53 -0.59
CA ARG A 25 3.64 6.65 -1.09
C ARG A 25 4.97 6.81 -0.38
N GLU A 26 4.99 6.67 0.95
CA GLU A 26 6.21 6.72 1.75
C GLU A 26 7.18 5.60 1.35
N TYR A 27 6.67 4.38 1.17
CA TYR A 27 7.46 3.24 0.68
C TYR A 27 8.06 3.51 -0.71
N GLN A 28 7.23 3.97 -1.65
CA GLN A 28 7.67 4.28 -3.02
C GLN A 28 8.70 5.41 -3.08
N ALA A 29 8.54 6.45 -2.26
CA ALA A 29 9.47 7.57 -2.22
C ALA A 29 10.88 7.13 -1.78
N ARG A 30 10.98 6.20 -0.83
CA ARG A 30 12.28 5.64 -0.40
C ARG A 30 12.90 4.76 -1.48
N GLN A 31 12.13 3.84 -2.06
CA GLN A 31 12.62 3.03 -3.18
C GLN A 31 13.15 3.90 -4.33
N ALA A 32 12.44 4.97 -4.68
CA ALA A 32 12.88 5.90 -5.73
C ALA A 32 14.17 6.66 -5.35
N GLY A 33 14.33 7.02 -4.08
CA GLY A 33 15.56 7.64 -3.57
C GLY A 33 16.77 6.71 -3.67
N ASP A 34 16.62 5.46 -3.26
CA ASP A 34 17.68 4.45 -3.31
C ASP A 34 18.10 4.15 -4.76
N LEU A 35 17.12 3.97 -5.66
CA LEU A 35 17.35 3.80 -7.10
C LEU A 35 18.11 4.99 -7.73
N ASN A 36 17.77 6.22 -7.34
CA ASN A 36 18.47 7.40 -7.85
C ASN A 36 19.89 7.51 -7.30
N ALA A 37 20.11 7.16 -6.04
CA ALA A 37 21.44 7.12 -5.44
C ALA A 37 22.34 6.09 -6.14
N GLU A 38 21.82 4.89 -6.42
CA GLU A 38 22.53 3.86 -7.17
C GLU A 38 22.89 4.32 -8.58
N ARG A 39 21.93 4.89 -9.32
CA ARG A 39 22.18 5.46 -10.65
C ARG A 39 23.25 6.54 -10.63
N TYR A 40 23.24 7.39 -9.60
CA TYR A 40 24.24 8.44 -9.44
C TYR A 40 25.64 7.87 -9.14
N LEU A 41 25.73 6.85 -8.29
CA LEU A 41 26.99 6.15 -8.02
C LEU A 41 27.50 5.41 -9.26
N ALA A 42 26.60 4.82 -10.06
CA ALA A 42 26.92 4.19 -11.32
C ALA A 42 27.46 5.21 -12.35
N TRP A 43 26.81 6.37 -12.49
CA TRP A 43 27.30 7.45 -13.34
C TRP A 43 28.69 7.94 -12.92
N ARG A 44 28.99 7.99 -11.62
CA ARG A 44 30.34 8.33 -11.11
C ARG A 44 31.36 7.19 -11.18
N GLY A 45 31.01 6.05 -11.78
CA GLY A 45 31.88 4.87 -11.87
C GLY A 45 32.22 4.24 -10.51
N ARG A 46 31.47 4.57 -9.46
CA ARG A 46 31.66 4.06 -8.08
C ARG A 46 30.63 3.01 -7.67
N ALA A 47 29.74 2.59 -8.57
CA ALA A 47 28.82 1.50 -8.28
C ALA A 47 29.61 0.22 -8.01
N SER A 48 29.40 -0.42 -6.85
CA SER A 48 30.00 -1.71 -6.57
C SER A 48 29.38 -2.76 -7.50
N ARG A 49 30.21 -3.60 -8.15
CA ARG A 49 29.71 -4.72 -8.98
C ARG A 49 28.93 -5.75 -8.18
N SER A 50 29.05 -5.72 -6.85
CA SER A 50 28.32 -6.54 -5.88
C SER A 50 27.17 -5.79 -5.21
N SER A 51 26.67 -4.70 -5.81
CA SER A 51 25.49 -3.97 -5.37
C SER A 51 24.24 -4.84 -5.55
N GLN A 52 24.15 -5.91 -4.76
CA GLN A 52 22.88 -6.49 -4.40
C GLN A 52 22.22 -5.42 -3.54
N SER A 53 21.51 -4.50 -4.20
CA SER A 53 20.70 -3.48 -3.56
C SER A 53 19.90 -4.20 -2.48
N ALA A 54 20.19 -3.90 -1.21
CA ALA A 54 19.46 -4.52 -0.12
C ALA A 54 18.01 -4.06 -0.32
N GLU A 55 17.14 -4.93 -0.83
CA GLU A 55 15.71 -4.61 -1.02
C GLU A 55 15.15 -4.21 0.35
N VAL A 56 15.08 -2.90 0.58
CA VAL A 56 14.54 -2.36 1.82
C VAL A 56 13.03 -2.53 1.74
N GLY A 57 12.56 -3.63 2.33
CA GLY A 57 11.14 -3.89 2.49
C GLY A 57 10.44 -2.80 3.30
N PRO A 58 9.09 -2.79 3.28
CA PRO A 58 8.31 -1.81 4.03
C PRO A 58 8.63 -1.87 5.53
N THR A 59 8.65 -0.70 6.18
CA THR A 59 8.87 -0.64 7.62
C THR A 59 7.76 -1.37 8.38
N PRO A 60 7.98 -1.81 9.64
CA PRO A 60 6.92 -2.44 10.44
C PRO A 60 5.65 -1.59 10.54
N ARG A 61 5.80 -0.25 10.57
CA ARG A 61 4.68 0.69 10.60
C ARG A 61 3.92 0.73 9.28
N GLU A 62 4.61 0.80 8.14
CA GLU A 62 3.97 0.73 6.81
C GLU A 62 3.31 -0.62 6.60
N ARG A 63 3.99 -1.72 6.94
CA ARG A 63 3.44 -3.06 6.86
C ARG A 63 2.15 -3.19 7.64
N ARG A 64 2.09 -2.64 8.86
CA ARG A 64 0.86 -2.59 9.67
C ARG A 64 -0.24 -1.76 8.99
N ARG A 65 0.08 -0.58 8.44
CA ARG A 65 -0.89 0.28 7.73
C ARG A 65 -1.44 -0.40 6.47
N LEU A 66 -0.58 -1.05 5.70
CA LEU A 66 -0.96 -1.81 4.51
C LEU A 66 -1.82 -3.04 4.88
N LEU A 67 -1.52 -3.74 5.97
CA LEU A 67 -2.36 -4.82 6.49
C LEU A 67 -3.75 -4.31 6.89
N ILE A 68 -3.83 -3.21 7.64
CA ILE A 68 -5.10 -2.59 8.02
C ILE A 68 -5.89 -2.18 6.77
N SER A 69 -5.25 -1.54 5.80
CA SER A 69 -5.85 -1.18 4.52
C SER A 69 -6.37 -2.41 3.77
N GLY A 70 -5.63 -3.52 3.78
CA GLY A 70 -6.04 -4.78 3.15
C GLY A 70 -7.26 -5.40 3.83
N ILE A 71 -7.30 -5.41 5.17
CA ILE A 71 -8.46 -5.89 5.93
C ILE A 71 -9.70 -5.05 5.61
N LEU A 72 -9.56 -3.72 5.57
CA LEU A 72 -10.66 -2.82 5.22
C LEU A 72 -11.16 -3.05 3.79
N LEU A 73 -10.27 -3.34 2.85
CA LEU A 73 -10.65 -3.69 1.48
C LEU A 73 -11.46 -5.00 1.43
N VAL A 74 -11.01 -6.04 2.14
CA VAL A 74 -11.74 -7.32 2.23
C VAL A 74 -13.13 -7.11 2.87
N ALA A 75 -13.22 -6.30 3.92
CA ALA A 75 -14.49 -5.96 4.55
C ALA A 75 -15.42 -5.19 3.59
N ALA A 76 -14.88 -4.26 2.81
CA ALA A 76 -15.65 -3.52 1.80
C ALA A 76 -16.20 -4.47 0.72
N ILE A 77 -15.36 -5.38 0.20
CA ILE A 77 -15.77 -6.41 -0.77
C ILE A 77 -16.87 -7.29 -0.19
N GLY A 78 -16.72 -7.76 1.06
CA GLY A 78 -17.73 -8.55 1.74
C GLY A 78 -19.07 -7.82 1.85
N CYS A 79 -19.06 -6.53 2.20
CA CYS A 79 -20.28 -5.72 2.26
C CYS A 79 -20.93 -5.57 0.88
N VAL A 80 -20.16 -5.39 -0.20
CA VAL A 80 -20.70 -5.34 -1.57
C VAL A 80 -21.31 -6.67 -1.97
N ILE A 81 -20.65 -7.79 -1.66
CA ILE A 81 -21.19 -9.13 -1.95
C ILE A 81 -22.54 -9.33 -1.24
N VAL A 82 -22.61 -9.02 0.05
CA VAL A 82 -23.87 -9.12 0.83
C VAL A 82 -24.95 -8.21 0.26
N TYR A 83 -24.59 -6.98 -0.14
CA TYR A 83 -25.53 -6.08 -0.81
C TYR A 83 -26.08 -6.73 -2.09
N LEU A 84 -25.23 -7.29 -2.95
CA LEU A 84 -25.65 -7.90 -4.21
C LEU A 84 -26.46 -9.20 -4.03
N THR A 85 -26.30 -9.92 -2.92
CA THR A 85 -27.03 -11.18 -2.68
C THR A 85 -28.35 -11.00 -1.94
N VAL A 86 -28.49 -9.93 -1.14
CA VAL A 86 -29.66 -9.69 -0.28
C VAL A 86 -30.55 -8.55 -0.80
N SER A 87 -30.14 -7.85 -1.86
CA SER A 87 -30.94 -6.82 -2.54
C SER A 87 -31.64 -7.36 -3.78
#